data_AF-A0A1D9G0R2-F1
#
_entry.id   AF-A0A1D9G0R2-F1
#
_cell.length_a   1.000
_cell.length_b   1.000
_cell.length_c   1.000
_cell.angle_alpha   90.00
_cell.angle_beta   90.00
_cell.angle_gamma   90.00
#
_symmetry.space_group_name_H-M   'P 1'
#
loop_
_entity.id
_entity.type
_entity.pdbx_description
1 polymer ?
#
loop_
_entity_poly.entity_id
_entity_poly.type
_entity_poly.pdbx_seq_one_letter_code
_entity_poly.pdbx_strand_id
1 'polypeptide(L)'
;MLLRFEANFAQRYIDNSFRHPTFDKLDSYQDAKALIEQIEQLEPLRRKLLAHIDQYPDSAYYTLRYRQNDNNVIMGLRAWGSKVEVLFPRELRQSMKQDIEQTWQLYQHPLD
;
A
#
# COMPACT_ATOMS: atom_id res chain seq x y z
N MET A 1 8.05 -4.46 2.68
CA MET A 1 6.79 -3.70 2.68
C MET A 1 5.75 -4.50 1.92
N LEU A 2 4.49 -4.47 2.34
CA LEU A 2 3.34 -5.06 1.65
C LEU A 2 2.41 -3.94 1.17
N LEU A 3 2.04 -3.99 -0.11
CA LEU A 3 1.27 -2.99 -0.81
C LEU A 3 0.05 -3.61 -1.48
N ARG A 4 -1.04 -2.84 -1.56
CA ARG A 4 -2.20 -3.12 -2.40
C ARG A 4 -2.32 -2.02 -3.44
N PHE A 5 -2.48 -2.40 -4.70
CA PHE A 5 -2.77 -1.48 -5.80
C PHE A 5 -4.16 -1.77 -6.38
N GLU A 6 -4.79 -0.74 -6.92
CA GLU A 6 -5.92 -0.92 -7.83
C GLU A 6 -5.46 -1.73 -9.06
N ALA A 7 -6.22 -2.76 -9.45
CA ALA A 7 -5.75 -3.77 -10.39
C ALA A 7 -5.43 -3.21 -11.78
N ASN A 8 -6.30 -2.35 -12.34
CA ASN A 8 -6.06 -1.76 -13.66
C ASN A 8 -4.86 -0.81 -13.65
N PHE A 9 -4.72 -0.03 -12.58
CA PHE A 9 -3.55 0.82 -12.38
C PHE A 9 -2.26 0.00 -12.31
N ALA A 10 -2.25 -1.08 -11.52
CA ALA A 10 -1.10 -1.97 -11.44
C ALA A 10 -0.72 -2.56 -12.80
N GLN A 11 -1.69 -3.09 -13.53
CA GLN A 11 -1.48 -3.67 -14.85
C GLN A 11 -0.85 -2.67 -15.84
N ARG A 12 -1.31 -1.42 -15.82
CA ARG A 12 -0.86 -0.39 -16.77
C ARG A 12 0.45 0.26 -16.39
N TYR A 13 0.72 0.41 -15.10
CA TYR A 13 1.78 1.31 -14.61
C TYR A 13 2.79 0.67 -13.66
N ILE A 14 2.54 -0.53 -13.15
CA ILE A 14 3.42 -1.24 -12.22
C ILE A 14 3.98 -2.50 -12.85
N ASP A 15 3.11 -3.43 -13.30
CA ASP A 15 3.44 -4.78 -13.79
C ASP A 15 4.62 -4.83 -14.77
N ASN A 16 4.76 -3.82 -15.64
CA ASN A 16 5.80 -3.75 -16.68
C ASN A 16 6.62 -2.46 -16.62
N SER A 17 6.61 -1.78 -15.48
CA SER A 17 7.35 -0.52 -15.36
C SER A 17 8.82 -0.77 -15.05
N PHE A 18 9.71 -0.08 -15.76
CA PHE A 18 11.14 0.04 -15.43
C PHE A 18 11.39 0.70 -14.05
N ARG A 19 10.33 1.13 -13.34
CA ARG A 19 10.43 2.14 -12.30
C ARG A 19 10.96 1.64 -10.97
N HIS A 20 11.04 0.33 -10.71
CA HIS A 20 11.95 -0.20 -9.69
C HIS A 20 11.95 -1.74 -9.72
N PRO A 21 13.09 -2.43 -9.91
CA PRO A 21 13.20 -3.89 -9.84
C PRO A 21 12.94 -4.46 -8.43
N THR A 22 12.49 -3.62 -7.50
CA THR A 22 12.28 -3.95 -6.09
C THR A 22 10.82 -4.28 -5.78
N PHE A 23 9.89 -4.05 -6.72
CA PHE A 23 8.49 -4.46 -6.59
C PHE A 23 8.34 -5.89 -7.08
N ASP A 24 8.02 -6.79 -6.16
CA ASP A 24 7.73 -8.19 -6.44
C ASP A 24 6.21 -8.40 -6.37
N LYS A 25 5.59 -8.67 -7.52
CA LYS A 25 4.15 -8.96 -7.59
C LYS A 25 3.87 -10.29 -6.92
N LEU A 26 2.81 -10.35 -6.13
CA LEU A 26 2.28 -11.60 -5.59
C LEU A 26 1.33 -12.24 -6.60
N ASP A 27 1.37 -13.56 -6.70
CA ASP A 27 0.55 -14.31 -7.65
C ASP A 27 -0.93 -14.25 -7.28
N SER A 28 -1.23 -14.14 -5.98
CA SER A 28 -2.60 -14.09 -5.49
C SER A 28 -2.79 -13.25 -4.23
N TYR A 29 -4.05 -12.89 -3.98
CA TYR A 29 -4.48 -12.33 -2.70
C TYR A 29 -4.21 -13.29 -1.51
N GLN A 30 -4.21 -14.62 -1.73
CA GLN A 30 -3.90 -15.60 -0.68
C GLN A 30 -2.45 -15.50 -0.22
N ASP A 31 -1.52 -15.22 -1.14
CA ASP A 31 -0.12 -14.99 -0.78
C ASP A 31 0.03 -13.74 0.09
N ALA A 32 -0.75 -12.69 -0.19
CA ALA A 32 -0.80 -11.49 0.66
C ALA A 32 -1.34 -11.81 2.06
N LYS A 33 -2.38 -12.65 2.19
CA LYS A 33 -2.86 -13.12 3.50
C LYS A 33 -1.78 -13.88 4.25
N ALA A 34 -1.13 -14.84 3.59
CA ALA A 34 -0.09 -15.66 4.20
C ALA A 34 1.06 -14.80 4.73
N LEU A 35 1.47 -13.76 3.99
CA LEU A 35 2.46 -12.79 4.47
C LEU A 35 1.99 -12.00 5.69
N ILE A 36 0.71 -11.59 5.75
CA ILE A 36 0.15 -10.90 6.93
C ILE A 36 0.09 -11.84 8.14
N GLU A 37 -0.20 -13.12 7.94
CA GLU A 37 -0.26 -14.12 9.01
C GLU A 37 1.11 -14.34 9.68
N GLN A 38 2.19 -14.24 8.90
CA GLN A 38 3.58 -14.38 9.33
C GLN A 38 4.13 -13.16 10.08
N ILE A 39 3.42 -12.03 10.12
CA ILE A 39 3.93 -10.86 10.83
C ILE A 39 3.70 -11.04 12.33
N GLU A 40 4.72 -11.56 13.02
CA GLU A 40 4.72 -11.80 14.46
C GLU A 40 4.57 -10.49 15.26
N GLN A 41 4.04 -10.59 16.50
CA GLN A 41 3.91 -9.48 17.47
C GLN A 41 2.89 -8.37 17.11
N LEU A 42 1.94 -8.65 16.23
CA LEU A 42 1.02 -7.63 15.70
C LEU A 42 -0.47 -7.86 15.96
N GLU A 43 -0.85 -8.69 16.94
CA GLU A 43 -2.23 -8.64 17.44
C GLU A 43 -2.45 -7.34 18.24
N PRO A 44 -3.48 -6.52 17.95
CA PRO A 44 -4.68 -6.79 17.13
C PRO A 44 -4.63 -6.28 15.68
N LEU A 45 -3.54 -5.66 15.22
CA LEU A 45 -3.40 -5.14 13.86
C LEU A 45 -3.52 -6.22 12.79
N ARG A 46 -2.97 -7.41 13.02
CA ARG A 46 -3.01 -8.53 12.08
C ARG A 46 -4.44 -8.89 11.69
N ARG A 47 -5.33 -9.10 12.67
CA ARG A 47 -6.77 -9.35 12.42
C ARG A 47 -7.42 -8.24 11.61
N LYS A 48 -7.09 -6.98 11.91
CA LYS A 48 -7.63 -5.83 11.16
C LYS A 48 -7.13 -5.79 9.72
N LEU A 49 -5.86 -6.11 9.48
CA LEU A 49 -5.28 -6.19 8.14
C LEU A 49 -5.91 -7.32 7.33
N LEU A 50 -6.06 -8.51 7.92
CA LEU A 50 -6.74 -9.64 7.28
C LEU A 50 -8.17 -9.28 6.88
N ALA A 51 -8.96 -8.76 7.83
CA ALA A 51 -10.33 -8.34 7.55
C ALA A 51 -10.42 -7.21 6.51
N HIS A 52 -9.42 -6.32 6.47
CA HIS A 52 -9.34 -5.26 5.46
C HIS A 52 -9.06 -5.82 4.07
N ILE A 53 -8.07 -6.70 3.91
CA ILE A 53 -7.73 -7.24 2.59
C ILE A 53 -8.80 -8.17 2.03
N ASP A 54 -9.60 -8.81 2.89
CA ASP A 54 -10.76 -9.62 2.49
C ASP A 54 -11.82 -8.81 1.73
N GLN A 55 -11.81 -7.47 1.85
CA GLN A 55 -12.70 -6.58 1.10
C GLN A 55 -12.20 -6.30 -0.33
N TYR A 56 -10.97 -6.69 -0.65
CA TYR A 56 -10.30 -6.34 -1.91
C TYR A 56 -9.64 -7.54 -2.62
N PRO A 57 -10.31 -8.69 -2.76
CA PRO A 57 -9.69 -9.91 -3.28
C PRO A 57 -9.13 -9.76 -4.70
N ASP A 58 -9.73 -8.89 -5.51
CA ASP A 58 -9.34 -8.67 -6.92
C ASP A 58 -8.27 -7.58 -7.10
N SER A 59 -7.74 -7.01 -6.00
CA SER A 59 -6.65 -6.03 -6.08
C SER A 59 -5.31 -6.69 -6.42
N ALA A 60 -4.36 -5.90 -6.91
CA ALA A 60 -3.01 -6.37 -7.16
C ALA A 60 -2.15 -6.18 -5.91
N TYR A 61 -1.48 -7.24 -5.46
CA TYR A 61 -0.66 -7.20 -4.26
C TYR A 61 0.82 -7.32 -4.60
N TYR A 62 1.63 -6.59 -3.86
CA TYR A 62 3.05 -6.46 -4.11
C TYR A 62 3.83 -6.44 -2.81
N THR A 63 5.01 -7.05 -2.83
CA THR A 63 6.04 -6.77 -1.84
C THR A 63 7.09 -5.83 -2.40
N LEU A 64 7.68 -5.04 -1.51
CA LEU A 64 8.74 -4.11 -1.85
C LEU A 64 9.84 -4.17 -0.81
N ARG A 65 11.06 -4.47 -1.26
CA ARG A 65 12.28 -4.31 -0.45
C ARG A 65 12.81 -2.91 -0.63
N TYR A 66 12.95 -2.17 0.46
CA TYR A 66 13.39 -0.78 0.44
C TYR A 66 14.22 -0.49 1.67
N ARG A 67 15.06 0.55 1.60
CA ARG A 67 15.75 1.06 2.78
C ARG A 67 14.77 1.83 3.65
N GLN A 68 14.91 1.73 4.97
CA GLN A 68 14.12 2.59 5.86
C GLN A 68 14.36 4.06 5.47
N ASN A 69 13.28 4.83 5.32
CA ASN A 69 13.29 6.22 4.86
C ASN A 69 13.84 6.42 3.43
N ASP A 70 13.71 5.44 2.54
CA ASP A 70 13.96 5.64 1.11
C ASP A 70 12.98 6.67 0.53
N ASN A 71 13.48 7.90 0.36
CA ASN A 71 12.68 9.02 -0.10
C ASN A 71 12.09 8.79 -1.50
N ASN A 72 12.79 8.10 -2.40
CA ASN A 72 12.29 7.88 -3.76
C ASN A 72 11.06 6.96 -3.73
N VAL A 73 11.12 5.90 -2.93
CA VAL A 73 9.97 5.01 -2.70
C VAL A 73 8.82 5.76 -2.06
N ILE A 74 9.08 6.51 -0.98
CA ILE A 74 8.02 7.21 -0.24
C ILE A 74 7.35 8.27 -1.10
N MET A 75 8.12 9.07 -1.84
CA MET A 75 7.57 10.08 -2.76
C MET A 75 6.81 9.44 -3.93
N GLY A 76 7.28 8.31 -4.45
CA GLY A 76 6.57 7.55 -5.48
C GLY A 76 5.20 7.07 -5.01
N LEU A 77 5.13 6.49 -3.81
CA LEU A 77 3.88 6.05 -3.19
C LEU A 77 2.90 7.23 -3.01
N ARG A 78 3.38 8.38 -2.54
CA ARG A 78 2.57 9.60 -2.40
C ARG A 78 2.02 10.08 -3.74
N ALA A 79 2.84 10.06 -4.79
CA ALA A 79 2.44 10.51 -6.12
C ALA A 79 1.35 9.62 -6.74
N TRP A 80 1.29 8.33 -6.37
CA TRP A 80 0.22 7.44 -6.80
C TRP A 80 -1.09 7.61 -6.03
N GLY A 81 -1.06 8.28 -4.87
CA GLY A 81 -2.24 8.65 -4.10
C GLY A 81 -3.17 7.46 -3.82
N SER A 82 -4.45 7.61 -4.14
CA SER A 82 -5.48 6.58 -3.89
C SER A 82 -5.33 5.29 -4.72
N LYS A 83 -4.37 5.23 -5.65
CA LYS A 83 -4.11 4.03 -6.47
C LYS A 83 -3.25 2.99 -5.76
N VAL A 84 -2.61 3.35 -4.66
CA VAL A 84 -1.79 2.47 -3.84
C VAL A 84 -2.16 2.62 -2.37
N GLU A 85 -2.07 1.52 -1.64
CA GLU A 85 -2.26 1.47 -0.21
C GLU A 85 -1.09 0.71 0.43
N VAL A 86 -0.47 1.32 1.43
CA VAL A 86 0.52 0.63 2.27
C VAL A 86 -0.21 -0.19 3.32
N LEU A 87 -0.09 -1.51 3.25
CA LEU A 87 -0.65 -2.42 4.27
C LEU A 87 0.32 -2.58 5.44
N PHE A 88 1.61 -2.74 5.14
CA PHE A 88 2.68 -2.90 6.13
C PHE A 88 4.02 -2.35 5.62
N PRO A 89 4.86 -1.65 6.40
CA PRO A 89 4.81 -1.49 7.86
C PRO A 89 3.76 -0.48 8.36
N ARG A 90 3.35 -0.61 9.62
CA ARG A 90 2.28 0.20 10.25
C ARG A 90 2.64 1.68 10.27
N GLU A 91 3.89 2.00 10.58
CA GLU A 91 4.39 3.38 10.72
C GLU A 91 4.23 4.11 9.40
N LEU A 92 4.61 3.47 8.29
CA LEU A 92 4.45 4.04 6.96
C LEU A 92 2.98 4.14 6.55
N ARG A 93 2.16 3.12 6.85
CA ARG A 93 0.71 3.20 6.63
C ARG A 93 0.09 4.39 7.34
N GLN A 94 0.49 4.64 8.59
CA GLN A 94 -0.01 5.76 9.39
C GLN A 94 0.47 7.12 8.83
N SER A 95 1.72 7.20 8.38
CA SER A 95 2.23 8.41 7.72
C SER A 95 1.46 8.72 6.44
N MET A 96 1.20 7.72 5.58
CA MET A 96 0.42 7.90 4.35
C MET A 96 -1.02 8.35 4.66
N LYS A 97 -1.63 7.78 5.71
CA LYS A 97 -2.96 8.21 6.18
C LYS A 97 -2.94 9.69 6.59
N GLN A 98 -1.96 10.11 7.38
CA GLN A 98 -1.83 11.51 7.82
C GLN A 98 -1.65 12.47 6.64
N ASP A 99 -0.81 12.13 5.66
CA ASP A 99 -0.60 12.95 4.46
C ASP A 99 -1.92 13.14 3.69
N ILE A 100 -2.72 12.06 3.54
CA ILE A 100 -4.03 12.12 2.87
C ILE A 100 -5.03 12.94 3.68
N GLU A 101 -5.09 12.77 5.00
CA GLU A 101 -5.97 13.55 5.88
C GLU A 101 -5.63 15.04 5.81
N GLN A 102 -4.35 15.41 5.88
CA GLN A 102 -3.89 16.79 5.74
C GLN A 102 -4.23 17.36 4.37
N THR A 103 -4.02 16.59 3.30
CA THR A 103 -4.39 17.00 1.95
C THR A 103 -5.89 17.25 1.85
N TRP A 104 -6.72 16.35 2.41
CA TRP A 104 -8.16 16.50 2.45
C TRP A 104 -8.61 17.77 3.19
N GLN A 105 -7.95 18.15 4.30
CA GLN A 105 -8.27 19.39 5.03
C GLN A 105 -8.14 20.65 4.17
N LEU A 106 -7.21 20.68 3.21
CA LEU A 106 -7.05 21.84 2.31
C LEU A 106 -8.28 22.09 1.42
N TYR A 107 -9.09 21.05 1.18
CA TYR A 107 -10.27 21.10 0.33
C TYR A 107 -11.59 21.06 1.10
N GLN A 108 -11.55 21.09 2.44
CA GLN A 108 -12.77 21.07 3.25
C GLN A 108 -13.53 22.39 3.25
N HIS A 109 -12.87 23.50 2.94
CA HIS A 109 -13.51 24.79 2.82
C HIS A 109 -14.07 24.94 1.41
N PRO A 110 -15.40 25.03 1.22
CA PRO A 110 -15.98 25.31 -0.08
C PRO A 110 -15.45 26.66 -0.58
N LEU A 111 -15.07 26.70 -1.85
CA LEU A 111 -14.78 27.94 -2.56
C LEU A 111 -16.01 28.47 -3.31
N ASP A 112 -17.16 27.80 -3.10
CA ASP A 112 -18.41 27.94 -3.83
C ASP A 112 -19.54 28.31 -2.86
#